data_AF-A0A428CJI3-F1
#
_entry.id   AF-A0A428CJI3-F1
#
_cell.length_a   1.000
_cell.length_b   1.000
_cell.length_c   1.000
_cell.angle_alpha   90.00
_cell.angle_beta   90.00
_cell.angle_gamma   90.00
#
_symmetry.space_group_name_H-M   'P 1'
#
loop_
_entity.id
_entity.type
_entity.pdbx_description
1 polymer ?
#
loop_
_entity_poly.entity_id
_entity_poly.type
_entity_poly.pdbx_seq_one_letter_code
_entity_poly.pdbx_strand_id
1 'polypeptide(L)'
;MTNEQEEQLIIILSDFIPIMDGDRVVGVSPNARDLTRRKVLEQIEEERTQLPEGDPALLEWVEGNIELLKTITDEEFQSGVTEKIILTKIGAGRTNFQPLTDSQLSDLAEKLQGKKEKTEENVPQKSSILKNVFGWFH
;
A
#
# COMPACT_ATOMS: atom_id res chain seq x y z
N MET A 1 -3.88 11.96 4.69
CA MET A 1 -3.56 11.47 3.35
C MET A 1 -4.75 11.70 2.41
N THR A 2 -4.51 12.10 1.16
CA THR A 2 -5.51 12.08 0.08
C THR A 2 -5.63 10.67 -0.52
N ASN A 3 -6.65 10.42 -1.34
CA ASN A 3 -6.80 9.12 -2.00
C ASN A 3 -5.59 8.83 -2.91
N GLU A 4 -5.12 9.82 -3.67
CA GLU A 4 -3.97 9.65 -4.57
C GLU A 4 -2.69 9.33 -3.80
N GLN A 5 -2.47 9.98 -2.65
CA GLN A 5 -1.33 9.69 -1.78
C GLN A 5 -1.40 8.28 -1.18
N GLU A 6 -2.60 7.84 -0.79
CA GLU A 6 -2.83 6.49 -0.27
C GLU A 6 -2.58 5.46 -1.39
N GLU A 7 -3.01 5.73 -2.63
CA GLU A 7 -2.85 4.82 -3.77
C GLU A 7 -1.36 4.67 -4.09
N GLN A 8 -0.65 5.79 -4.15
CA GLN A 8 0.78 5.81 -4.38
C GLN A 8 1.56 5.11 -3.25
N LEU A 9 1.14 5.27 -1.99
CA LEU A 9 1.75 4.54 -0.87
C LEU A 9 1.55 3.02 -1.02
N ILE A 10 0.36 2.58 -1.42
CA ILE A 10 0.08 1.15 -1.67
C ILE A 10 0.93 0.62 -2.83
N ILE A 11 1.17 1.43 -3.86
CA ILE A 11 2.08 1.10 -4.97
C ILE A 11 3.49 0.91 -4.43
N ILE A 12 4.05 1.90 -3.71
CA ILE A 12 5.39 1.81 -3.11
C ILE A 12 5.53 0.54 -2.27
N LEU A 13 4.56 0.27 -1.38
CA LEU A 13 4.61 -0.89 -0.49
C LEU A 13 4.49 -2.25 -1.23
N SER A 14 4.16 -2.25 -2.51
CA SER A 14 4.15 -3.46 -3.35
C SER A 14 5.53 -4.03 -3.60
N ASP A 15 6.59 -3.23 -3.44
CA ASP A 15 7.97 -3.71 -3.59
C ASP A 15 8.52 -4.33 -2.28
N PHE A 16 7.85 -4.09 -1.14
CA PHE A 16 8.37 -4.46 0.18
C PHE A 16 7.58 -5.58 0.86
N ILE A 17 6.28 -5.68 0.59
CA ILE A 17 5.35 -6.50 1.37
C ILE A 17 5.05 -7.86 0.73
N PRO A 18 4.62 -7.96 -0.54
CA PRO A 18 4.33 -9.25 -1.13
C PRO A 18 5.60 -10.05 -1.45
N ILE A 19 5.55 -11.35 -1.18
CA ILE A 19 6.50 -12.30 -1.77
C ILE A 19 5.87 -12.75 -3.10
N MET A 20 6.62 -12.59 -4.18
CA MET A 20 6.20 -12.91 -5.53
C MET A 20 6.91 -14.15 -6.06
N ASP A 21 6.19 -15.00 -6.78
CA ASP A 21 6.72 -16.05 -7.66
C ASP A 21 6.19 -15.79 -9.09
N GLY A 22 7.01 -15.11 -9.89
CA GLY A 22 6.57 -14.53 -11.16
C GLY A 22 5.42 -13.55 -10.96
N ASP A 23 4.27 -13.86 -11.54
CA ASP A 23 3.05 -13.05 -11.43
C ASP A 23 2.19 -13.40 -10.20
N ARG A 24 2.57 -14.40 -9.40
CA ARG A 24 1.78 -14.91 -8.28
C ARG A 24 2.23 -14.38 -6.93
N VAL A 25 1.27 -13.96 -6.10
CA VAL A 25 1.53 -13.67 -4.69
C VAL A 25 1.62 -14.99 -3.93
N VAL A 26 2.76 -15.32 -3.36
CA VAL A 26 2.94 -16.54 -2.55
C VAL A 26 2.78 -16.27 -1.06
N GLY A 27 2.90 -15.01 -0.62
CA GLY A 27 2.69 -14.65 0.78
C GLY A 27 3.10 -13.22 1.10
N VAL A 28 3.21 -12.96 2.39
CA VAL A 28 3.68 -11.68 2.96
C VAL A 28 5.12 -11.86 3.44
N SER A 29 5.98 -10.89 3.14
CA SER A 29 7.35 -10.83 3.63
C SER A 29 7.37 -10.94 5.15
N PRO A 30 8.25 -11.78 5.74
CA PRO A 30 8.30 -11.98 7.18
C PRO A 30 8.59 -10.67 7.95
N ASN A 31 9.30 -9.75 7.30
CA ASN A 31 9.69 -8.46 7.88
C ASN A 31 8.68 -7.33 7.59
N ALA A 32 7.56 -7.63 6.92
CA ALA A 32 6.59 -6.60 6.51
C ALA A 32 6.03 -5.78 7.68
N ARG A 33 5.94 -6.38 8.88
CA ARG A 33 5.48 -5.69 10.10
C ARG A 33 6.53 -4.79 10.74
N ASP A 34 7.80 -4.99 10.38
CA ASP A 34 8.94 -4.21 10.90
C ASP A 34 9.37 -3.10 9.94
N LEU A 35 8.61 -2.91 8.85
CA LEU A 35 8.78 -1.81 7.91
C LEU A 35 8.46 -0.51 8.62
N THR A 36 9.32 0.48 8.40
CA THR A 36 9.11 1.85 8.88
C THR A 36 9.22 2.79 7.69
N ARG A 37 8.53 3.93 7.77
CA ARG A 37 8.58 4.98 6.75
C ARG A 37 10.01 5.38 6.43
N ARG A 38 10.85 5.49 7.46
CA ARG A 38 12.27 5.80 7.35
C ARG A 38 13.06 4.75 6.57
N LYS A 39 12.89 3.45 6.85
CA LYS A 39 13.62 2.39 6.12
C LYS A 39 13.27 2.40 4.63
N VAL A 40 11.99 2.58 4.31
CA VAL A 40 11.51 2.66 2.92
C VAL A 40 12.08 3.91 2.23
N LEU A 41 12.06 5.05 2.92
CA LEU A 41 12.65 6.29 2.39
C LEU A 41 14.15 6.15 2.14
N GLU A 42 14.91 5.62 3.11
CA GLU A 42 16.36 5.39 2.99
C GLU A 42 16.68 4.49 1.78
N GLN A 43 15.92 3.42 1.56
CA GLN A 43 16.11 2.53 0.42
C GLN A 43 15.82 3.22 -0.93
N ILE A 44 14.71 3.96 -1.04
CA ILE A 44 14.37 4.66 -2.29
C ILE A 44 15.37 5.78 -2.59
N GLU A 45 15.86 6.49 -1.56
CA GLU A 45 16.93 7.48 -1.72
C GLU A 45 18.24 6.83 -2.19
N GLU A 46 18.59 5.63 -1.71
CA GLU A 46 19.73 4.87 -2.19
C GLU A 46 19.55 4.44 -3.66
N GLU A 47 18.40 3.87 -4.02
CA GLU A 47 18.06 3.49 -5.40
C GLU A 47 18.14 4.68 -6.36
N ARG A 48 17.65 5.86 -5.94
CA ARG A 48 17.75 7.10 -6.72
C ARG A 48 19.20 7.43 -7.11
N THR A 49 20.16 7.24 -6.20
CA THR A 49 21.58 7.54 -6.48
C THR A 49 22.22 6.59 -7.47
N GLN A 50 21.63 5.41 -7.66
CA GLN A 50 22.12 4.38 -8.56
C GLN A 50 21.45 4.44 -9.94
N LEU A 51 20.43 5.30 -10.11
CA LEU A 51 19.76 5.46 -11.39
C LEU A 51 20.73 6.02 -12.45
N PRO A 52 20.82 5.39 -13.63
CA PRO A 52 21.59 5.96 -14.72
C PRO A 52 20.96 7.27 -15.18
N GLU A 53 21.79 8.24 -15.58
CA GLU A 53 21.36 9.46 -16.25
C GLU A 53 20.74 9.10 -17.61
N GLY A 54 19.45 8.74 -17.63
CA GLY A 54 18.83 8.25 -18.86
C GLY A 54 17.32 8.23 -18.94
N ASP A 55 16.60 8.29 -17.81
CA ASP A 55 15.13 8.28 -17.83
C ASP A 55 14.54 9.36 -16.90
N PRO A 56 14.15 10.52 -17.46
CA PRO A 56 13.51 11.59 -16.70
C PRO A 56 12.20 11.18 -16.03
N ALA A 57 11.43 10.26 -16.63
CA ALA A 57 10.16 9.83 -16.08
C ALA A 57 10.37 8.92 -14.85
N LEU A 58 11.38 8.06 -14.91
CA LEU A 58 11.79 7.25 -13.76
C LEU A 58 12.29 8.13 -12.61
N LEU A 59 13.08 9.16 -12.92
CA LEU A 59 13.55 10.11 -11.91
C LEU A 59 12.39 10.86 -11.25
N GLU A 60 11.45 11.39 -12.04
CA GLU A 60 10.25 12.06 -11.53
C GLU A 60 9.40 11.13 -10.66
N TRP A 61 9.22 9.88 -11.07
CA TRP A 61 8.48 8.88 -10.30
C TRP A 61 9.15 8.61 -8.94
N VAL A 62 10.47 8.43 -8.91
CA VAL A 62 11.23 8.23 -7.66
C VAL A 62 11.18 9.46 -6.76
N GLU A 63 11.31 10.66 -7.33
CA GLU A 63 11.22 11.91 -6.56
C GLU A 63 9.83 12.11 -5.96
N GLY A 64 8.77 11.78 -6.71
CA GLY A 64 7.39 11.79 -6.21
C GLY A 64 7.19 10.84 -5.01
N ASN A 65 7.79 9.65 -5.06
CA ASN A 65 7.73 8.69 -3.96
C ASN A 65 8.46 9.18 -2.70
N ILE A 66 9.64 9.79 -2.89
CA ILE A 66 10.41 10.39 -1.80
C ILE A 66 9.63 11.52 -1.13
N GLU A 67 9.02 12.40 -1.92
CA GLU A 67 8.24 13.54 -1.41
C GLU A 67 6.99 13.09 -0.64
N LEU A 68 6.29 12.07 -1.16
CA LEU A 68 5.18 11.44 -0.45
C LEU A 68 5.62 10.93 0.92
N LEU A 69 6.70 10.15 0.98
CA LEU A 69 7.21 9.56 2.24
C LEU A 69 7.73 10.62 3.23
N LYS A 70 8.15 11.80 2.75
CA LYS A 70 8.51 12.95 3.59
C LYS A 70 7.29 13.67 4.16
N THR A 71 6.18 13.65 3.43
CA THR A 71 4.95 14.38 3.78
C THR A 71 4.05 13.62 4.76
N ILE A 72 3.93 12.31 4.62
CA ILE A 72 3.04 11.49 5.47
C ILE A 72 3.64 11.22 6.86
N THR A 73 2.79 10.98 7.85
CA THR A 73 3.24 10.61 9.20
C THR A 73 3.61 9.11 9.30
N ASP A 74 4.31 8.74 10.37
CA ASP A 74 4.60 7.33 10.66
C ASP A 74 3.31 6.52 10.87
N GLU A 75 2.28 7.10 11.48
CA GLU A 75 0.98 6.45 11.68
C GLU A 75 0.24 6.23 10.35
N GLU A 76 0.23 7.22 9.46
CA GLU A 76 -0.37 7.10 8.13
C GLU A 76 0.35 6.00 7.33
N PHE A 77 1.69 5.98 7.40
CA PHE A 77 2.49 4.92 6.79
C PHE A 77 2.15 3.53 7.35
N GLN A 78 2.04 3.37 8.68
CA GLN A 78 1.69 2.09 9.30
C GLN A 78 0.26 1.62 8.98
N SER A 79 -0.67 2.56 8.75
CA SER A 79 -1.99 2.21 8.20
C SER A 79 -1.86 1.58 6.82
N GLY A 80 -1.10 2.22 5.92
CA GLY A 80 -0.82 1.69 4.57
C GLY A 80 -0.13 0.32 4.59
N VAL A 81 0.85 0.12 5.47
CA VAL A 81 1.51 -1.19 5.68
C VAL A 81 0.49 -2.25 6.07
N THR A 82 -0.39 -1.94 7.03
CA THR A 82 -1.42 -2.87 7.46
C THR A 82 -2.35 -3.23 6.30
N GLU A 83 -2.86 -2.23 5.59
CA GLU A 83 -3.80 -2.41 4.48
C GLU A 83 -3.18 -3.26 3.38
N LYS A 84 -1.93 -2.96 2.99
CA LYS A 84 -1.20 -3.75 1.99
C LYS A 84 -0.95 -5.18 2.45
N ILE A 85 -0.67 -5.44 3.73
CA ILE A 85 -0.58 -6.81 4.27
C ILE A 85 -1.91 -7.55 4.12
N ILE A 86 -3.05 -6.89 4.41
CA ILE A 86 -4.38 -7.50 4.27
C ILE A 86 -4.64 -7.85 2.79
N LEU A 87 -4.41 -6.89 1.89
CA LEU A 87 -4.56 -7.08 0.44
C LEU A 87 -3.70 -8.24 -0.07
N THR A 88 -2.44 -8.29 0.37
CA THR A 88 -1.49 -9.35 0.00
C THR A 88 -1.96 -10.73 0.47
N LYS A 89 -2.49 -10.83 1.70
CA LYS A 89 -3.02 -12.10 2.23
C LYS A 89 -4.24 -12.59 1.46
N ILE A 90 -5.11 -11.68 1.03
CA ILE A 90 -6.30 -12.02 0.24
C ILE A 90 -5.91 -12.43 -1.19
N GLY A 91 -4.88 -11.80 -1.75
CA GLY A 91 -4.32 -12.14 -3.05
C GLY A 91 -3.44 -13.40 -3.06
N ALA A 92 -3.10 -13.98 -1.91
CA ALA A 92 -2.20 -15.13 -1.84
C ALA A 92 -2.73 -16.34 -2.63
N GLY A 93 -1.84 -16.98 -3.39
CA GLY A 93 -2.16 -18.07 -4.31
C GLY A 93 -2.76 -17.62 -5.65
N ARG A 94 -2.88 -16.30 -5.89
CA ARG A 94 -3.42 -15.74 -7.13
C ARG A 94 -2.36 -14.95 -7.89
N THR A 95 -2.60 -14.78 -9.18
CA THR A 95 -1.84 -13.85 -10.02
C THR A 95 -2.28 -12.41 -9.74
N ASN A 96 -1.36 -11.44 -9.76
CA ASN A 96 -1.67 -10.02 -9.59
C ASN A 96 -2.65 -9.44 -10.63
N PHE A 97 -2.87 -10.16 -11.74
CA PHE A 97 -3.76 -9.75 -12.83
C PHE A 97 -5.20 -10.24 -12.71
N GLN A 98 -5.51 -11.02 -11.69
CA GLN A 98 -6.87 -11.54 -11.50
C GLN A 98 -7.66 -10.65 -10.53
N PRO A 99 -8.89 -10.23 -10.89
CA PRO A 99 -9.75 -9.49 -9.97
C PRO A 99 -10.10 -10.33 -8.74
N LEU A 100 -10.29 -9.67 -7.60
CA LEU A 100 -10.79 -10.33 -6.38
C LEU A 100 -12.18 -10.93 -6.64
N THR A 101 -12.45 -12.09 -6.04
CA THR A 101 -13.81 -12.67 -6.07
C THR A 101 -14.72 -11.92 -5.10
N ASP A 102 -16.04 -12.02 -5.26
CA ASP A 102 -17.02 -11.39 -4.35
C ASP A 102 -16.80 -11.80 -2.89
N SER A 103 -16.50 -13.07 -2.65
CA SER A 103 -16.18 -13.59 -1.30
C SER A 103 -14.93 -12.93 -0.70
N GLN A 104 -13.92 -12.63 -1.52
CA GLN A 104 -12.69 -11.98 -1.10
C GLN A 104 -12.85 -10.49 -0.93
N LEU A 105 -13.67 -9.85 -1.77
CA LEU A 105 -14.09 -8.46 -1.57
C LEU A 105 -14.86 -8.31 -0.24
N SER A 106 -15.70 -9.29 0.11
CA SER A 106 -16.39 -9.32 1.40
C SER A 106 -15.43 -9.52 2.58
N ASP A 107 -14.48 -10.46 2.49
CA ASP A 107 -13.46 -10.70 3.52
C ASP A 107 -12.54 -9.48 3.70
N LEU A 108 -12.20 -8.80 2.59
CA LEU A 108 -11.49 -7.53 2.61
C LEU A 108 -12.29 -6.47 3.36
N ALA A 109 -13.57 -6.29 3.03
CA ALA A 109 -14.45 -5.33 3.69
C ALA A 109 -14.53 -5.58 5.21
N GLU A 110 -14.71 -6.84 5.63
CA GLU A 110 -14.80 -7.21 7.04
C GLU A 110 -13.50 -6.92 7.80
N LYS A 111 -12.34 -7.31 7.25
CA LYS A 111 -11.03 -7.07 7.86
C LYS A 111 -10.67 -5.60 8.00
N LEU A 112 -11.22 -4.76 7.13
CA LEU A 112 -11.02 -3.31 7.15
C LEU A 112 -12.05 -2.59 8.05
N GLN A 113 -13.30 -3.07 8.11
CA GLN A 113 -14.35 -2.53 8.98
C GLN A 113 -14.17 -2.92 10.45
N GLY A 114 -13.74 -4.15 10.76
CA GLY A 114 -13.47 -4.60 12.12
C GLY A 114 -12.35 -3.82 12.84
N LYS A 115 -11.63 -2.96 12.11
CA LYS A 115 -10.70 -1.98 12.68
C LYS A 115 -11.31 -0.62 13.00
N LYS A 116 -12.42 -0.23 12.35
CA LYS A 116 -13.13 1.04 12.64
C LYS A 116 -13.90 0.98 13.96
N GLU A 117 -14.45 -0.18 14.32
CA GLU A 117 -15.25 -0.34 15.56
C GLU A 117 -14.44 -0.39 16.87
N LYS A 118 -13.10 -0.36 16.82
CA LYS A 118 -12.25 -0.25 18.04
C LYS A 118 -11.77 1.16 18.35
N THR A 119 -12.17 2.16 17.58
CA THR A 119 -11.77 3.56 17.79
C THR A 119 -12.97 4.48 17.59
N GLU A 120 -14.01 4.32 18.41
CA GLU A 120 -15.06 5.35 18.50
C GLU A 120 -14.75 6.31 19.64
N GLU A 121 -14.23 7.49 19.29
CA GLU A 121 -14.78 8.76 19.76
C GLU A 121 -14.33 9.92 18.85
N ASN A 122 -15.26 10.39 18.01
CA ASN A 122 -15.39 11.76 17.49
C ASN A 122 -14.16 12.44 16.83
N VAL A 123 -13.88 12.13 15.56
CA VAL A 123 -13.05 12.96 14.66
C VAL A 123 -13.61 12.87 13.22
N PRO A 124 -13.63 13.94 12.40
CA PRO A 124 -14.34 13.93 11.12
C PRO A 124 -13.76 12.87 10.18
N GLN A 125 -14.67 12.08 9.58
CA GLN A 125 -14.38 11.01 8.63
C GLN A 125 -13.39 11.45 7.54
N LYS A 126 -12.12 11.07 7.66
CA LYS A 126 -11.19 11.02 6.52
C LYS A 126 -11.56 9.79 5.67
N SER A 127 -11.87 10.04 4.41
CA SER A 127 -12.15 9.03 3.39
C SER A 127 -10.89 8.21 3.12
N SER A 128 -10.96 6.90 3.36
CA SER A 128 -9.99 5.93 2.88
C SER A 128 -10.38 5.48 1.46
N ILE A 129 -9.39 5.12 0.62
CA ILE A 129 -9.54 4.58 -0.75
C ILE A 129 -10.63 3.53 -0.88
N LEU A 130 -10.91 2.81 0.20
CA LEU A 130 -11.95 1.78 0.23
C LEU A 130 -13.30 2.31 -0.24
N LYS A 131 -13.64 3.59 0.01
CA LYS A 131 -14.88 4.17 -0.53
C LYS A 131 -14.87 4.29 -2.05
N ASN A 132 -13.72 4.51 -2.68
CA ASN A 132 -13.60 4.64 -4.13
C ASN A 132 -13.59 3.28 -4.84
N VAL A 133 -12.98 2.26 -4.26
CA VAL A 133 -13.00 0.89 -4.83
C VAL A 133 -14.42 0.31 -4.84
N PHE A 134 -15.23 0.60 -3.82
CA PHE A 134 -16.65 0.18 -3.78
C PHE A 134 -17.58 1.05 -4.64
N GLY A 135 -17.16 2.22 -5.10
CA GLY A 135 -17.95 3.13 -5.94
C GLY A 135 -17.85 2.86 -7.45
N TRP A 136 -16.86 2.08 -7.89
CA TRP A 136 -16.65 1.75 -9.31
C TRP A 136 -17.48 0.54 -9.79
N PHE A 137 -18.09 -0.22 -8.88
CA PHE A 137 -18.91 -1.40 -9.20
C PHE A 137 -20.41 -1.09 -9.41
N HIS A 138 -20.75 0.10 -9.92
CA HIS A 138 -22.13 0.46 -10.27
C HIS A 138 -22.29 0.76 -11.76
#